data_AF-A0A0F9X7U6-F1
#
_entry.id   AF-A0A0F9X7U6-F1
#
_cell.length_a   1.000
_cell.length_b   1.000
_cell.length_c   1.000
_cell.angle_alpha   90.00
_cell.angle_beta   90.00
_cell.angle_gamma   90.00
#
_symmetry.space_group_name_H-M   'P 1'
#
loop_
_entity.id
_entity.type
_entity.pdbx_description
1 polymer ?
#
loop_
_entity_poly.entity_id
_entity_poly.type
_entity_poly.pdbx_seq_one_letter_code
_entity_poly.pdbx_strand_id
1 'polypeptide(L)'
;MKQWRINLIFIFIIFFGAVIISRLFFLQVLNQDYWRALAKGQQKIFLKIPSTRGEIFLRDKNDNLYPLAINKEWSLVYAAPNEVQDKTGIAQQLSGILELDQDFILERLSRETFYTIIKKKLTEEELKELKELDLTGVYLEKEKGRFYPQKFLASQTIGFLQADGGGEYGIEGYYNDILEGREGFQEGERSAQGFFLAFAEKFLPAEGGSDLVLTLDYNIQFMAEKLLWEAKENFDIEEGTIIVGDTISGEILAIANFPNFNPNQYSKVENWEIFQNSAIQKIFEPGSVFKPIVMAAGLNEKKLTPQTTYEDKGFVKVGGYTIYNYDNRVWGQRTMTEVLERSINTGAVFAESQVGHELFLKYLEKFAIFKPTGIDLEGEVFSENKEFKKGYEINFATASFGQGIEMTPIQLFRAFSAITNKGRLVKPYMVKKVLTNGEEKETQPVIAGSQIISSQTASQLIKMLVNVVEQGYAKSAKIPGYYIAGKTGTAQIAWSALGMNKSGYSDKTIQSFVGFAPAYNPRFQILVKLNNPKTKTAEYSAVPIFHDLAKYIIDYWQIPPDYE
;
A
#
# COMPACT_ATOMS: atom_id res chain seq x y z
N MET A 1 33.59 -74.07 -58.96
CA MET A 1 33.07 -73.35 -57.77
C MET A 1 33.97 -72.15 -57.40
N LYS A 2 34.04 -71.08 -58.20
CA LYS A 2 35.15 -70.10 -58.07
C LYS A 2 34.80 -68.62 -57.78
N GLN A 3 33.54 -68.25 -57.54
CA GLN A 3 33.20 -66.87 -57.10
C GLN A 3 32.11 -66.78 -56.02
N TRP A 4 31.80 -67.89 -55.34
CA TRP A 4 30.77 -67.93 -54.28
C TRP A 4 31.02 -66.87 -53.19
N ARG A 5 32.27 -66.64 -52.78
CA ARG A 5 32.60 -65.67 -51.71
C ARG A 5 32.30 -64.23 -52.13
N ILE A 6 32.58 -63.89 -53.40
CA ILE A 6 32.33 -62.54 -53.95
C ILE A 6 30.83 -62.32 -54.12
N ASN A 7 30.10 -63.32 -54.65
CA ASN A 7 28.64 -63.24 -54.80
C ASN A 7 27.93 -63.14 -53.45
N LEU A 8 28.44 -63.84 -52.42
CA LEU A 8 27.87 -63.80 -51.07
C LEU A 8 28.07 -62.42 -50.44
N ILE A 9 29.24 -61.79 -50.61
CA ILE A 9 29.48 -60.41 -50.20
C ILE A 9 28.56 -59.45 -50.96
N PHE A 10 28.39 -59.63 -52.27
CA PHE A 10 27.53 -58.79 -53.10
C PHE A 10 26.05 -58.87 -52.69
N ILE A 11 25.56 -60.09 -52.43
CA ILE A 11 24.22 -60.33 -51.88
C ILE A 11 24.07 -59.67 -50.51
N PHE A 12 25.10 -59.76 -49.66
CA PHE A 12 25.08 -59.14 -48.34
C PHE A 12 25.01 -57.61 -48.42
N ILE A 13 25.76 -56.99 -49.35
CA ILE A 13 25.73 -55.54 -49.61
C ILE A 13 24.36 -55.11 -50.14
N ILE A 14 23.80 -55.84 -51.12
CA ILE A 14 22.47 -55.54 -51.67
C ILE A 14 21.39 -55.69 -50.60
N PHE A 15 21.47 -56.75 -49.80
CA PHE A 15 20.54 -56.98 -48.70
C PHE A 15 20.61 -55.87 -47.66
N PHE A 16 21.80 -55.48 -47.22
CA PHE A 16 21.98 -54.35 -46.30
C PHE A 16 21.48 -53.03 -46.90
N GLY A 17 21.76 -52.79 -48.18
CA GLY A 17 21.24 -51.63 -48.91
C GLY A 17 19.71 -51.60 -48.95
N ALA A 18 19.08 -52.73 -49.24
CA ALA A 18 17.63 -52.86 -49.23
C ALA A 18 17.03 -52.63 -47.82
N VAL A 19 17.67 -53.14 -46.76
CA VAL A 19 17.25 -52.89 -45.38
C VAL A 19 17.33 -51.39 -45.05
N ILE A 20 18.42 -50.71 -45.41
CA ILE A 20 18.59 -49.26 -45.17
C ILE A 20 17.55 -48.46 -45.95
N ILE A 21 17.33 -48.77 -47.23
CA ILE A 21 16.33 -48.09 -48.07
C ILE A 21 14.92 -48.32 -47.52
N SER A 22 14.59 -49.55 -47.12
CA SER A 22 13.28 -49.86 -46.54
C SER A 22 13.05 -49.10 -45.23
N ARG A 23 14.10 -48.96 -44.39
CA ARG A 23 14.03 -48.16 -43.17
C ARG A 23 13.88 -46.67 -43.45
N LEU A 24 14.60 -46.13 -44.44
CA LEU A 24 14.45 -44.74 -44.89
C LEU A 24 13.04 -44.47 -45.40
N PHE A 25 12.47 -45.35 -46.23
CA PHE A 25 11.10 -45.22 -46.72
C PHE A 25 10.08 -45.27 -45.57
N PHE A 26 10.26 -46.18 -44.60
CA PHE A 26 9.42 -46.24 -43.41
C PHE A 26 9.47 -44.94 -42.59
N LEU A 27 10.66 -44.38 -42.37
CA LEU A 27 10.83 -43.15 -41.60
C LEU A 27 10.34 -41.90 -42.36
N GLN A 28 10.71 -41.76 -43.63
CA GLN A 28 10.44 -40.55 -44.42
C GLN A 28 9.03 -40.51 -45.02
N VAL A 29 8.44 -41.66 -45.36
CA VAL A 29 7.15 -41.72 -46.08
C VAL A 29 6.05 -42.22 -45.15
N LEU A 30 6.21 -43.38 -44.51
CA LEU A 30 5.15 -43.96 -43.66
C LEU A 30 4.98 -43.20 -42.33
N ASN A 31 6.09 -42.77 -41.72
CA ASN A 31 6.08 -42.02 -40.46
C ASN A 31 6.31 -40.51 -40.64
N GLN A 32 6.11 -39.95 -41.84
CA GLN A 32 6.45 -38.55 -42.10
C GLN A 32 5.73 -37.61 -41.12
N ASP A 33 4.46 -37.88 -40.81
CA ASP A 33 3.63 -36.97 -40.03
C ASP A 33 4.09 -36.91 -38.57
N TYR A 34 4.48 -38.07 -38.02
CA TYR A 34 5.08 -38.17 -36.68
C TYR A 34 6.39 -37.38 -36.61
N TRP A 35 7.32 -37.63 -37.53
CA TRP A 35 8.62 -36.96 -37.52
C TRP A 35 8.52 -35.46 -37.86
N ARG A 36 7.60 -35.04 -38.73
CA ARG A 36 7.29 -33.63 -38.98
C ARG A 36 6.69 -32.95 -37.75
N ALA A 37 5.80 -33.61 -37.01
CA ALA A 37 5.25 -33.04 -35.78
C ALA A 37 6.33 -32.87 -34.71
N LEU A 38 7.18 -33.88 -34.53
CA LEU A 38 8.32 -33.83 -33.60
C LEU A 38 9.30 -32.71 -33.99
N ALA A 39 9.64 -32.60 -35.28
CA ALA A 39 10.50 -31.55 -35.80
C ALA A 39 9.90 -30.15 -35.61
N LYS A 40 8.60 -29.97 -35.91
CA LYS A 40 7.90 -28.70 -35.66
C LYS A 40 7.92 -28.31 -34.18
N GLY A 41 7.75 -29.26 -33.27
CA GLY A 41 7.82 -28.99 -31.82
C GLY A 41 9.22 -28.61 -31.34
N GLN A 42 10.27 -29.05 -32.05
CA GLN A 42 11.67 -28.73 -31.73
C GLN A 42 12.17 -27.46 -32.42
N GLN A 43 11.64 -27.15 -33.61
CA GLN A 43 12.07 -26.01 -34.43
C GLN A 43 11.29 -24.74 -34.14
N LYS A 44 10.01 -24.84 -33.76
CA LYS A 44 9.20 -23.67 -33.40
C LYS A 44 9.61 -23.13 -32.04
N ILE A 45 9.91 -21.84 -32.03
CA ILE A 45 10.24 -21.07 -30.84
C ILE A 45 9.27 -19.91 -30.76
N PHE A 46 8.73 -19.67 -29.57
CA PHE A 46 7.93 -18.48 -29.31
C PHE A 46 8.79 -17.49 -28.55
N LEU A 47 9.12 -16.39 -29.20
CA LEU A 47 9.78 -15.26 -28.56
C LEU A 47 8.71 -14.40 -27.89
N LYS A 48 8.83 -14.24 -26.58
CA LYS A 48 8.00 -13.32 -25.81
C LYS A 48 8.42 -11.89 -26.10
N ILE A 49 7.46 -11.04 -26.39
CA ILE A 49 7.66 -9.60 -26.52
C ILE A 49 7.12 -8.97 -25.23
N PRO A 50 7.99 -8.39 -24.38
CA PRO A 50 7.54 -7.79 -23.13
C PRO A 50 6.59 -6.61 -23.42
N SER A 51 5.52 -6.52 -22.64
CA SER A 51 4.65 -5.34 -22.60
C SER A 51 5.33 -4.19 -21.85
N THR A 52 4.83 -2.98 -22.07
CA THR A 52 5.22 -1.82 -21.24
C THR A 52 4.23 -1.70 -20.10
N ARG A 53 4.72 -1.67 -18.86
CA ARG A 53 3.87 -1.52 -17.67
C ARG A 53 3.25 -0.12 -17.64
N GLY A 54 1.99 0.02 -17.23
CA GLY A 54 1.34 1.33 -17.08
C GLY A 54 1.99 2.20 -16.01
N GLU A 55 1.96 3.51 -16.21
CA GLU A 55 2.50 4.52 -15.29
C GLU A 55 1.48 4.91 -14.21
N ILE A 56 1.96 5.40 -13.08
CA ILE A 56 1.12 5.79 -11.94
C ILE A 56 1.35 7.26 -11.64
N PHE A 57 0.26 8.03 -11.56
CA PHE A 57 0.27 9.47 -11.37
C PHE A 57 -0.48 9.87 -10.09
N LEU A 58 0.07 10.85 -9.38
CA LEU A 58 -0.66 11.70 -8.43
C LEU A 58 -1.32 12.84 -9.18
N ARG A 59 -2.27 13.52 -8.54
CA ARG A 59 -2.88 14.75 -9.06
C ARG A 59 -2.80 15.90 -8.08
N ASP A 60 -3.13 17.11 -8.50
CA ASP A 60 -3.41 18.24 -7.62
C ASP A 60 -4.87 18.69 -7.72
N LYS A 61 -5.26 19.75 -7.00
CA LYS A 61 -6.62 20.31 -7.06
C LYS A 61 -7.06 20.80 -8.45
N ASN A 62 -6.12 21.03 -9.37
CA ASN A 62 -6.39 21.47 -10.74
C ASN A 62 -6.27 20.29 -11.74
N ASP A 63 -6.19 19.05 -11.23
CA ASP A 63 -5.97 17.81 -11.98
C ASP A 63 -4.65 17.80 -12.80
N ASN A 64 -3.63 18.57 -12.40
CA ASN A 64 -2.28 18.41 -12.95
C ASN A 64 -1.68 17.07 -12.50
N LEU A 65 -1.09 16.31 -13.42
CA LEU A 65 -0.52 14.99 -13.14
C LEU A 65 0.94 15.07 -12.72
N TYR A 66 1.29 14.33 -11.67
CA TYR A 66 2.65 14.21 -11.16
C TYR A 66 3.07 12.74 -11.17
N PRO A 67 4.15 12.36 -11.87
CA PRO A 67 4.55 10.96 -11.98
C PRO A 67 5.02 10.42 -10.63
N LEU A 68 4.45 9.28 -10.23
CA LEU A 68 4.80 8.55 -9.00
C LEU A 68 5.57 7.26 -9.31
N ALA A 69 5.18 6.55 -10.37
CA ALA A 69 6.01 5.50 -11.00
C ALA A 69 5.91 5.57 -12.52
N ILE A 70 7.08 5.47 -13.15
CA ILE A 70 7.25 5.53 -14.60
C ILE A 70 8.18 4.42 -15.06
N ASN A 71 8.24 4.19 -16.37
CA ASN A 71 9.23 3.31 -16.96
C ASN A 71 10.41 4.14 -17.47
N LYS A 72 11.61 3.86 -16.96
CA LYS A 72 12.83 4.55 -17.37
C LYS A 72 13.76 3.58 -18.09
N GLU A 73 14.27 4.02 -19.24
CA GLU A 73 15.37 3.34 -19.92
C GLU A 73 16.68 3.60 -19.18
N TRP A 74 17.34 2.51 -18.80
CA TRP A 74 18.67 2.51 -18.23
C TRP A 74 19.61 1.80 -19.19
N SER A 75 20.81 2.33 -19.31
CA SER A 75 21.85 1.65 -20.07
C SER A 75 22.63 0.72 -19.14
N LEU A 76 23.00 -0.44 -19.64
CA LEU A 76 23.87 -1.40 -18.98
C LEU A 76 25.04 -1.74 -19.89
N VAL A 77 26.14 -2.18 -19.26
CA VAL A 77 27.30 -2.72 -19.97
C VAL A 77 27.41 -4.20 -19.67
N TYR A 78 27.51 -4.99 -20.73
CA TYR A 78 27.76 -6.42 -20.67
C TYR A 78 29.00 -6.76 -21.49
N ALA A 79 29.58 -7.92 -21.21
CA ALA A 79 30.69 -8.46 -21.97
C ALA A 79 30.31 -9.81 -22.58
N ALA A 80 30.95 -10.12 -23.71
CA ALA A 80 31.00 -11.42 -24.33
C ALA A 80 32.40 -12.03 -24.09
N PRO A 81 32.64 -12.75 -22.97
CA PRO A 81 33.94 -13.31 -22.58
C PRO A 81 34.71 -14.04 -23.68
N ASN A 82 34.01 -14.66 -24.63
CA ASN A 82 34.60 -15.41 -25.73
C ASN A 82 35.21 -14.52 -26.83
N GLU A 83 34.82 -13.26 -26.89
CA GLU A 83 35.30 -12.26 -27.86
C GLU A 83 36.40 -11.36 -27.26
N VAL A 84 36.51 -11.35 -25.93
CA VAL A 84 37.48 -10.56 -25.17
C VAL A 84 38.85 -11.27 -25.18
N GLN A 85 39.81 -10.71 -25.93
CA GLN A 85 41.18 -11.24 -25.99
C GLN A 85 42.02 -10.83 -24.77
N ASP A 86 42.12 -9.53 -24.48
CA ASP A 86 42.86 -9.00 -23.33
C ASP A 86 41.93 -8.74 -22.14
N LYS A 87 41.64 -9.80 -21.39
CA LYS A 87 40.73 -9.75 -20.24
C LYS A 87 41.25 -8.86 -19.12
N THR A 88 42.56 -8.87 -18.87
CA THR A 88 43.17 -8.09 -17.78
C THR A 88 43.22 -6.60 -18.11
N GLY A 89 43.61 -6.23 -19.34
CA GLY A 89 43.62 -4.84 -19.79
C GLY A 89 42.21 -4.23 -19.83
N ILE A 90 41.23 -4.96 -20.38
CA ILE A 90 39.84 -4.51 -20.40
C ILE A 90 39.27 -4.40 -18.98
N ALA A 91 39.58 -5.33 -18.08
CA ALA A 91 39.16 -5.23 -16.68
C ALA A 91 39.70 -3.96 -16.01
N GLN A 92 40.96 -3.58 -16.27
CA GLN A 92 41.56 -2.37 -15.71
C GLN A 92 40.89 -1.09 -16.24
N GLN A 93 40.63 -1.02 -17.54
CA GLN A 93 39.94 0.12 -18.16
C GLN A 93 38.51 0.27 -17.65
N LEU A 94 37.76 -0.84 -17.60
CA LEU A 94 36.39 -0.85 -17.09
C LEU A 94 36.34 -0.54 -15.59
N SER A 95 37.33 -0.97 -14.80
CA SER A 95 37.41 -0.66 -13.37
C SER A 95 37.50 0.85 -13.11
N GLY A 96 38.32 1.56 -13.90
CA GLY A 96 38.46 3.02 -13.78
C GLY A 96 37.20 3.79 -14.13
N ILE A 97 36.47 3.36 -15.16
CA ILE A 97 35.24 4.05 -15.63
C ILE A 97 34.04 3.72 -14.73
N LEU A 98 33.88 2.44 -14.38
CA LEU A 98 32.70 1.96 -13.70
C LEU A 98 32.78 2.09 -12.18
N GLU A 99 33.92 2.53 -11.64
CA GLU A 99 34.25 2.55 -10.21
C GLU A 99 33.99 1.19 -9.55
N LEU A 100 34.32 0.11 -10.26
CA LEU A 100 34.15 -1.26 -9.79
C LEU A 100 35.50 -1.89 -9.53
N ASP A 101 35.53 -2.84 -8.59
CA ASP A 101 36.73 -3.62 -8.30
C ASP A 101 37.20 -4.39 -9.55
N GLN A 102 38.50 -4.31 -9.85
CA GLN A 102 39.07 -4.91 -11.05
C GLN A 102 38.93 -6.45 -11.03
N ASP A 103 39.12 -7.09 -9.88
CA ASP A 103 39.02 -8.54 -9.74
C ASP A 103 37.59 -9.02 -9.99
N PHE A 104 36.58 -8.28 -9.52
CA PHE A 104 35.17 -8.53 -9.80
C PHE A 104 34.83 -8.51 -11.32
N ILE A 105 35.45 -7.61 -12.08
CA ILE A 105 35.27 -7.52 -13.53
C ILE A 105 36.02 -8.67 -14.22
N LEU A 106 37.27 -8.91 -13.82
CA LEU A 106 38.10 -9.97 -14.40
C LEU A 106 37.48 -11.36 -14.20
N GLU A 107 36.88 -11.61 -13.03
CA GLU A 107 36.13 -12.82 -12.72
C GLU A 107 34.99 -13.03 -13.74
N ARG A 108 34.21 -11.99 -14.05
CA ARG A 108 33.14 -12.04 -15.06
C ARG A 108 33.65 -12.28 -16.47
N LEU A 109 34.70 -11.57 -16.87
CA LEU A 109 35.34 -11.72 -18.19
C LEU A 109 35.97 -13.11 -18.36
N SER A 110 36.26 -13.82 -17.27
CA SER A 110 36.86 -15.15 -17.30
C SER A 110 35.83 -16.30 -17.36
N ARG A 111 34.52 -16.02 -17.25
CA ARG A 111 33.48 -17.05 -17.28
C ARG A 111 33.29 -17.62 -18.69
N GLU A 112 33.00 -18.91 -18.80
CA GLU A 112 32.67 -19.60 -20.07
C GLU A 112 31.21 -19.34 -20.47
N THR A 113 30.89 -18.09 -20.81
CA THR A 113 29.55 -17.66 -21.21
C THR A 113 29.65 -16.67 -22.38
N PHE A 114 28.60 -16.63 -23.21
CA PHE A 114 28.46 -15.65 -24.30
C PHE A 114 27.99 -14.27 -23.80
N TYR A 115 27.50 -14.18 -22.56
CA TYR A 115 26.92 -12.97 -22.00
C TYR A 115 27.17 -12.88 -20.49
N THR A 116 27.72 -11.76 -20.04
CA THR A 116 27.80 -11.44 -18.61
C THR A 116 27.61 -9.95 -18.39
N ILE A 117 26.69 -9.60 -17.48
CA ILE A 117 26.46 -8.19 -17.11
C ILE A 117 27.60 -7.75 -16.19
N ILE A 118 28.23 -6.63 -16.53
CA ILE A 118 29.27 -6.00 -15.70
C ILE A 118 28.62 -4.99 -14.75
N LYS A 119 27.83 -4.05 -15.29
CA LYS A 119 27.12 -3.02 -14.51
C LYS A 119 25.79 -2.65 -15.15
N LYS A 120 24.75 -2.48 -14.32
CA LYS A 120 23.44 -1.94 -14.71
C LYS A 120 23.34 -0.45 -14.31
N LYS A 121 22.43 0.28 -14.95
CA LYS A 121 22.09 1.69 -14.62
C LYS A 121 23.30 2.63 -14.72
N LEU A 122 23.97 2.60 -15.88
CA LEU A 122 25.11 3.48 -16.18
C LEU A 122 24.71 4.96 -16.11
N THR A 123 25.64 5.79 -15.65
CA THR A 123 25.53 7.25 -15.74
C THR A 123 25.76 7.71 -17.19
N GLU A 124 25.33 8.94 -17.53
CA GLU A 124 25.60 9.51 -18.85
C GLU A 124 27.10 9.68 -19.12
N GLU A 125 27.89 9.94 -18.06
CA GLU A 125 29.34 10.06 -18.13
C GLU A 125 29.99 8.71 -18.45
N GLU A 126 29.66 7.66 -17.70
CA GLU A 126 30.12 6.28 -17.94
C GLU A 126 29.76 5.82 -19.37
N LEU A 127 28.55 6.13 -19.80
CA LEU A 127 28.05 5.74 -21.12
C LEU A 127 28.80 6.44 -22.25
N LYS A 128 29.18 7.70 -22.05
CA LYS A 128 29.97 8.45 -23.02
C LYS A 128 31.39 7.88 -23.12
N GLU A 129 32.05 7.66 -21.98
CA GLU A 129 33.42 7.11 -21.95
C GLU A 129 33.49 5.70 -22.55
N LEU A 130 32.53 4.82 -22.24
CA LEU A 130 32.48 3.47 -22.81
C LEU A 130 32.27 3.48 -24.33
N LYS A 131 31.50 4.44 -24.87
CA LYS A 131 31.30 4.59 -26.32
C LYS A 131 32.57 5.05 -27.04
N GLU A 132 33.42 5.83 -26.37
CA GLU A 132 34.65 6.35 -26.95
C GLU A 132 35.76 5.29 -27.01
N LEU A 133 35.75 4.28 -26.13
CA LEU A 133 36.80 3.26 -26.05
C LEU A 133 36.69 2.11 -27.07
N ASP A 134 35.51 1.87 -27.64
CA ASP A 134 35.24 0.82 -28.64
C ASP A 134 35.89 -0.55 -28.32
N LEU A 135 35.68 -1.03 -27.10
CA LEU A 135 36.31 -2.26 -26.60
C LEU A 135 35.64 -3.51 -27.21
N THR A 136 36.43 -4.31 -27.93
CA THR A 136 35.94 -5.57 -28.53
C THR A 136 35.47 -6.54 -27.44
N GLY A 137 34.25 -7.08 -27.62
CA GLY A 137 33.62 -7.97 -26.65
C GLY A 137 32.97 -7.26 -25.45
N VAL A 138 32.89 -5.93 -25.45
CA VAL A 138 32.14 -5.13 -24.47
C VAL A 138 31.06 -4.36 -25.20
N TYR A 139 29.82 -4.45 -24.72
CA TYR A 139 28.66 -3.93 -25.40
C TYR A 139 27.74 -3.17 -24.46
N LEU A 140 27.03 -2.20 -25.04
CA LEU A 140 26.01 -1.42 -24.35
C LEU A 140 24.64 -1.91 -24.76
N GLU A 141 23.77 -2.12 -23.77
CA GLU A 141 22.38 -2.50 -23.97
C GLU A 141 21.48 -1.54 -23.20
N LYS A 142 20.26 -1.34 -23.70
CA LYS A 142 19.23 -0.57 -23.00
C LYS A 142 18.23 -1.53 -22.37
N GLU A 143 17.99 -1.38 -21.08
CA GLU A 143 16.99 -2.11 -20.32
C GLU A 143 15.95 -1.12 -19.78
N LYS A 144 14.67 -1.40 -19.96
CA LYS A 144 13.60 -0.64 -19.31
C LYS A 144 13.44 -1.15 -17.89
N GLY A 145 13.39 -0.24 -16.93
CA GLY A 145 13.15 -0.56 -15.53
C GLY A 145 12.14 0.38 -14.89
N ARG A 146 11.46 -0.10 -13.86
CA ARG A 146 10.56 0.72 -13.06
C ARG A 146 11.35 1.77 -12.28
N PHE A 147 10.86 3.00 -12.28
CA PHE A 147 11.50 4.13 -11.59
C PHE A 147 10.45 4.97 -10.85
N TYR A 148 10.80 5.43 -9.64
CA TYR A 148 9.93 6.17 -8.75
C TYR A 148 10.47 7.60 -8.55
N PRO A 149 10.03 8.60 -9.34
CA PRO A 149 10.64 9.93 -9.34
C PRO A 149 10.58 10.65 -7.99
N GLN A 150 9.50 10.43 -7.24
CA GLN A 150 9.25 11.11 -5.96
C GLN A 150 10.00 10.52 -4.77
N LYS A 151 10.79 9.46 -4.97
CA LYS A 151 11.58 8.77 -3.95
C LYS A 151 10.70 8.35 -2.75
N PHE A 152 10.74 9.09 -1.65
CA PHE A 152 10.09 8.71 -0.39
C PHE A 152 8.56 8.88 -0.40
N LEU A 153 8.07 9.82 -1.20
CA LEU A 153 6.65 10.21 -1.23
C LEU A 153 5.76 9.01 -1.58
N ALA A 154 4.77 8.76 -0.73
CA ALA A 154 3.79 7.70 -0.83
C ALA A 154 4.39 6.30 -1.02
N SER A 155 5.64 6.07 -0.56
CA SER A 155 6.41 4.85 -0.82
C SER A 155 5.69 3.56 -0.42
N GLN A 156 5.05 3.52 0.76
CA GLN A 156 4.25 2.36 1.15
C GLN A 156 2.92 2.21 0.39
N THR A 157 2.40 3.31 -0.13
CA THR A 157 1.14 3.32 -0.87
C THR A 157 1.37 2.84 -2.30
N ILE A 158 2.38 3.34 -2.99
CA ILE A 158 2.70 2.87 -4.33
C ILE A 158 3.30 1.46 -4.32
N GLY A 159 4.17 1.19 -3.36
CA GLY A 159 4.93 -0.05 -3.27
C GLY A 159 6.15 -0.07 -4.20
N PHE A 160 6.62 -1.28 -4.53
CA PHE A 160 7.72 -1.48 -5.46
C PHE A 160 7.60 -2.81 -6.19
N LEU A 161 8.27 -2.95 -7.34
CA LEU A 161 8.36 -4.22 -8.05
C LEU A 161 9.53 -5.07 -7.53
N GLN A 162 9.30 -6.37 -7.49
CA GLN A 162 10.36 -7.35 -7.24
C GLN A 162 11.31 -7.45 -8.44
N ALA A 163 12.42 -8.17 -8.28
CA ALA A 163 13.45 -8.29 -9.30
C ALA A 163 12.98 -8.98 -10.60
N ASP A 164 11.93 -9.79 -10.52
CA ASP A 164 11.28 -10.46 -11.65
C ASP A 164 10.21 -9.59 -12.34
N GLY A 165 9.94 -8.39 -11.82
CA GLY A 165 8.95 -7.46 -12.36
C GLY A 165 7.55 -7.63 -11.78
N GLY A 166 7.31 -8.60 -10.89
CA GLY A 166 6.03 -8.80 -10.23
C GLY A 166 5.73 -7.67 -9.23
N GLY A 167 4.52 -7.11 -9.32
CA GLY A 167 3.96 -6.26 -8.27
C GLY A 167 3.23 -7.11 -7.25
N GLU A 168 3.67 -7.08 -5.98
CA GLU A 168 3.01 -7.80 -4.87
C GLU A 168 2.74 -6.88 -3.66
N TYR A 169 2.89 -5.57 -3.84
CA TYR A 169 2.86 -4.61 -2.74
C TYR A 169 2.28 -3.26 -3.17
N GLY A 170 1.45 -2.65 -2.32
CA GLY A 170 0.82 -1.35 -2.58
C GLY A 170 -0.10 -1.35 -3.81
N ILE A 171 -0.13 -0.22 -4.52
CA ILE A 171 -0.83 -0.06 -5.81
C ILE A 171 -0.23 -0.96 -6.89
N GLU A 172 1.10 -1.11 -6.91
CA GLU A 172 1.77 -1.98 -7.88
C GLU A 172 1.28 -3.44 -7.79
N GLY A 173 1.00 -3.91 -6.57
CA GLY A 173 0.43 -5.24 -6.33
C GLY A 173 -1.04 -5.33 -6.67
N TYR A 174 -1.86 -4.46 -6.08
CA TYR A 174 -3.32 -4.56 -6.19
C TYR A 174 -3.80 -4.42 -7.64
N TYR A 175 -3.11 -3.58 -8.43
CA TYR A 175 -3.44 -3.32 -9.83
C TYR A 175 -2.50 -4.00 -10.82
N ASN A 176 -1.77 -5.04 -10.40
CA ASN A 176 -0.78 -5.71 -11.26
C ASN A 176 -1.38 -6.14 -12.61
N ASP A 177 -2.56 -6.76 -12.61
CA ASP A 177 -3.23 -7.30 -13.80
C ASP A 177 -3.48 -6.27 -14.91
N ILE A 178 -3.76 -5.02 -14.55
CA ILE A 178 -3.99 -3.95 -15.54
C ILE A 178 -2.72 -3.14 -15.79
N LEU A 179 -1.82 -3.05 -14.81
CA LEU A 179 -0.54 -2.36 -14.95
C LEU A 179 0.42 -3.15 -15.84
N GLU A 180 0.48 -4.47 -15.76
CA GLU A 180 1.47 -5.27 -16.52
C GLU A 180 1.20 -5.31 -18.03
N GLY A 181 -0.06 -5.12 -18.44
CA GLY A 181 -0.48 -5.25 -19.83
C GLY A 181 -0.49 -6.71 -20.28
N ARG A 182 -0.30 -6.95 -21.58
CA ARG A 182 -0.25 -8.32 -22.12
C ARG A 182 0.99 -8.52 -22.98
N GLU A 183 1.75 -9.56 -22.66
CA GLU A 183 2.90 -9.98 -23.45
C GLU A 183 2.48 -10.32 -24.88
N GLY A 184 3.29 -9.90 -25.85
CA GLY A 184 3.18 -10.32 -27.23
C GLY A 184 3.96 -11.61 -27.49
N PHE A 185 3.70 -12.25 -28.62
CA PHE A 185 4.39 -13.46 -29.04
C PHE A 185 4.76 -13.39 -30.52
N GLN A 186 6.03 -13.65 -30.82
CA GLN A 186 6.49 -13.84 -32.18
C GLN A 186 6.96 -15.28 -32.38
N GLU A 187 6.34 -15.97 -33.33
CA GLU A 187 6.78 -17.31 -33.72
C GLU A 187 8.06 -17.18 -34.58
N GLY A 188 9.05 -18.00 -34.28
CA GLY A 188 10.29 -18.13 -35.04
C GLY A 188 10.68 -19.58 -35.26
N GLU A 189 11.73 -19.80 -36.05
CA GLU A 189 12.32 -21.11 -36.30
C GLU A 189 13.78 -21.18 -35.86
N ARG A 190 14.14 -22.25 -35.13
CA ARG A 190 15.50 -22.56 -34.68
C ARG A 190 16.10 -23.69 -35.51
N SER A 191 17.36 -23.56 -35.91
CA SER A 191 18.12 -24.64 -36.53
C SER A 191 18.46 -25.74 -35.52
N ALA A 192 18.86 -26.91 -36.02
CA ALA A 192 19.31 -28.04 -35.19
C ALA A 192 20.58 -27.71 -34.36
N GLN A 193 21.39 -26.72 -34.78
CA GLN A 193 22.53 -26.20 -34.00
C GLN A 193 22.14 -25.05 -33.04
N GLY A 194 20.87 -24.63 -33.03
CA GLY A 194 20.39 -23.62 -32.10
C GLY A 194 20.41 -22.17 -32.60
N PHE A 195 20.68 -21.92 -33.88
CA PHE A 195 20.64 -20.58 -34.47
C PHE A 195 19.22 -20.21 -34.91
N PHE A 196 18.85 -18.94 -34.78
CA PHE A 196 17.58 -18.42 -35.32
C PHE A 196 17.67 -18.35 -36.85
N LEU A 197 16.75 -19.01 -37.55
CA LEU A 197 16.74 -19.11 -39.02
C LEU A 197 15.86 -18.03 -39.67
N ALA A 198 14.65 -17.83 -39.14
CA ALA A 198 13.69 -16.86 -39.64
C ALA A 198 12.61 -16.57 -38.58
N PHE A 199 12.05 -15.35 -38.61
CA PHE A 199 10.81 -15.04 -37.92
C PHE A 199 9.63 -15.46 -38.81
N ALA A 200 8.65 -16.18 -38.26
CA ALA A 200 7.43 -16.53 -38.96
C ALA A 200 6.47 -15.32 -39.01
N GLU A 201 5.51 -15.34 -39.95
CA GLU A 201 4.49 -14.27 -40.09
C GLU A 201 3.55 -14.16 -38.87
N LYS A 202 3.48 -15.18 -38.01
CA LYS A 202 2.54 -15.20 -36.90
C LYS A 202 3.08 -14.36 -35.73
N PHE A 203 2.55 -13.15 -35.64
CA PHE A 203 2.91 -12.12 -34.67
C PHE A 203 1.67 -11.67 -33.89
N LEU A 204 1.73 -11.80 -32.57
CA LEU A 204 0.80 -11.18 -31.64
C LEU A 204 1.52 -10.00 -30.98
N PRO A 205 1.09 -8.75 -31.21
CA PRO A 205 1.71 -7.59 -30.58
C PRO A 205 1.53 -7.62 -29.06
N ALA A 206 2.49 -7.05 -28.33
CA ALA A 206 2.31 -6.77 -26.92
C ALA A 206 1.34 -5.58 -26.74
N GLU A 207 0.48 -5.64 -25.73
CA GLU A 207 -0.39 -4.55 -25.32
C GLU A 207 0.18 -3.91 -24.06
N GLY A 208 0.35 -2.59 -24.07
CA GLY A 208 0.79 -1.84 -22.89
C GLY A 208 -0.25 -1.94 -21.76
N GLY A 209 0.23 -1.88 -20.53
CA GLY A 209 -0.63 -1.76 -19.36
C GLY A 209 -1.31 -0.39 -19.29
N SER A 210 -2.40 -0.35 -18.53
CA SER A 210 -3.17 0.87 -18.28
C SER A 210 -2.46 1.78 -17.28
N ASP A 211 -2.44 3.08 -17.55
CA ASP A 211 -1.96 4.05 -16.58
C ASP A 211 -3.01 4.31 -15.50
N LEU A 212 -2.56 4.65 -14.30
CA LEU A 212 -3.43 4.94 -13.15
C LEU A 212 -3.25 6.38 -12.69
N VAL A 213 -4.36 7.09 -12.52
CA VAL A 213 -4.39 8.37 -11.80
C VAL A 213 -4.98 8.12 -10.43
N LEU A 214 -4.17 8.34 -9.39
CA LEU A 214 -4.57 8.13 -8.01
C LEU A 214 -5.50 9.26 -7.52
N THR A 215 -6.27 8.96 -6.48
CA THR A 215 -7.07 9.92 -5.72
C THR A 215 -6.17 10.86 -4.90
N LEU A 216 -4.96 10.41 -4.56
CA LEU A 216 -3.97 11.14 -3.79
C LEU A 216 -3.65 12.51 -4.40
N ASP A 217 -3.73 13.54 -3.56
CA ASP A 217 -3.31 14.88 -3.91
C ASP A 217 -1.83 15.06 -3.56
N TYR A 218 -1.01 15.41 -4.55
CA TYR A 218 0.44 15.58 -4.39
C TYR A 218 0.80 16.53 -3.25
N ASN A 219 0.09 17.67 -3.15
CA ASN A 219 0.40 18.71 -2.18
C ASN A 219 -0.03 18.30 -0.77
N ILE A 220 -1.20 17.67 -0.64
CA ILE A 220 -1.69 17.17 0.65
C ILE A 220 -0.82 16.01 1.14
N GLN A 221 -0.46 15.06 0.26
CA GLN A 221 0.43 13.94 0.59
C GLN A 221 1.80 14.44 1.06
N PHE A 222 2.40 15.39 0.33
CA PHE A 222 3.69 15.97 0.69
C PHE A 222 3.63 16.67 2.05
N MET A 223 2.59 17.47 2.29
CA MET A 223 2.41 18.16 3.58
C MET A 223 2.23 17.18 4.74
N ALA A 224 1.44 16.11 4.53
CA ALA A 224 1.25 15.08 5.55
C ALA A 224 2.55 14.35 5.92
N GLU A 225 3.37 13.99 4.94
CA GLU A 225 4.68 13.37 5.20
C GLU A 225 5.67 14.33 5.86
N LYS A 226 5.69 15.60 5.43
CA LYS A 226 6.51 16.64 6.06
C LYS A 226 6.19 16.77 7.55
N LEU A 227 4.90 16.83 7.90
CA LEU A 227 4.47 16.94 9.29
C LEU A 227 4.84 15.71 10.14
N LEU A 228 4.88 14.51 9.56
CA LEU A 228 5.36 13.33 10.28
C LEU A 228 6.87 13.37 10.53
N TRP A 229 7.65 13.88 9.57
CA TRP A 229 9.08 14.12 9.78
C TRP A 229 9.33 15.16 10.87
N GLU A 230 8.61 16.28 10.85
CA GLU A 230 8.68 17.29 11.91
C GLU A 230 8.23 16.72 13.27
N ALA A 231 7.23 15.82 13.29
CA ALA A 231 6.82 15.13 14.50
C ALA A 231 7.94 14.22 15.05
N LYS A 232 8.73 13.59 14.18
CA LYS A 232 9.93 12.85 14.60
C LYS A 232 10.95 13.78 15.26
N GLU A 233 11.23 14.94 14.67
CA GLU A 233 12.21 15.89 15.23
C GLU A 233 11.73 16.49 16.56
N ASN A 234 10.46 16.87 16.64
CA ASN A 234 9.90 17.60 17.78
C ASN A 234 9.48 16.69 18.95
N PHE A 235 9.03 15.46 18.65
CA PHE A 235 8.43 14.56 19.64
C PHE A 235 9.09 13.20 19.70
N ASP A 236 10.14 12.93 18.92
CA ASP A 236 10.85 11.65 18.88
C ASP A 236 9.90 10.44 18.77
N ILE A 237 8.96 10.50 17.83
CA ILE A 237 8.00 9.40 17.58
C ILE A 237 8.72 8.13 17.11
N GLU A 238 8.16 6.97 17.43
CA GLU A 238 8.63 5.68 16.91
C GLU A 238 8.04 5.41 15.52
N GLU A 239 6.75 5.68 15.35
CA GLU A 239 6.03 5.59 14.07
C GLU A 239 4.94 6.66 13.99
N GLY A 240 4.50 6.99 12.78
CA GLY A 240 3.39 7.90 12.53
C GLY A 240 2.55 7.49 11.33
N THR A 241 1.27 7.81 11.36
CA THR A 241 0.33 7.61 10.25
C THR A 241 -0.60 8.81 10.15
N ILE A 242 -0.73 9.36 8.95
CA ILE A 242 -1.76 10.35 8.62
C ILE A 242 -2.59 9.84 7.44
N ILE A 243 -3.91 9.86 7.60
CA ILE A 243 -4.86 9.56 6.52
C ILE A 243 -5.71 10.80 6.30
N VAL A 244 -5.78 11.28 5.07
CA VAL A 244 -6.70 12.34 4.64
C VAL A 244 -7.62 11.77 3.57
N GLY A 245 -8.91 12.07 3.65
CA GLY A 245 -9.84 11.68 2.60
C GLY A 245 -11.05 12.59 2.50
N ASP A 246 -11.69 12.53 1.35
CA ASP A 246 -12.96 13.20 1.09
C ASP A 246 -14.08 12.46 1.83
N THR A 247 -14.89 13.24 2.55
CA THR A 247 -15.90 12.68 3.45
C THR A 247 -17.10 12.06 2.73
N ILE A 248 -17.34 12.42 1.47
CA ILE A 248 -18.55 12.06 0.73
C ILE A 248 -18.25 10.93 -0.25
N SER A 249 -17.17 11.05 -1.03
CA SER A 249 -16.80 10.10 -2.07
C SER A 249 -16.09 8.86 -1.53
N GLY A 250 -15.30 9.02 -0.46
CA GLY A 250 -14.35 8.00 -0.02
C GLY A 250 -13.02 8.05 -0.77
N GLU A 251 -12.75 9.09 -1.57
CA GLU A 251 -11.40 9.32 -2.12
C GLU A 251 -10.40 9.49 -0.98
N ILE A 252 -9.30 8.74 -1.05
CA ILE A 252 -8.18 8.95 -0.15
C ILE A 252 -7.21 9.95 -0.80
N LEU A 253 -6.99 11.06 -0.10
CA LEU A 253 -6.21 12.20 -0.58
C LEU A 253 -4.77 12.15 -0.08
N ALA A 254 -4.54 11.53 1.07
CA ALA A 254 -3.21 11.22 1.58
C ALA A 254 -3.21 9.94 2.44
N ILE A 255 -2.17 9.12 2.29
CA ILE A 255 -1.75 8.09 3.26
C ILE A 255 -0.25 8.28 3.48
N ALA A 256 0.11 8.95 4.57
CA ALA A 256 1.49 9.18 4.96
C ALA A 256 1.85 8.26 6.13
N ASN A 257 3.03 7.65 6.07
CA ASN A 257 3.59 6.83 7.14
C ASN A 257 5.00 7.31 7.48
N PHE A 258 5.37 7.18 8.75
CA PHE A 258 6.74 7.35 9.22
C PHE A 258 7.13 6.13 10.08
N PRO A 259 8.34 5.58 9.92
CA PRO A 259 9.31 5.89 8.85
C PRO A 259 8.80 5.49 7.46
N ASN A 260 9.38 6.11 6.43
CA ASN A 260 9.17 5.74 5.03
C ASN A 260 10.50 5.34 4.36
N PHE A 261 10.46 4.93 3.09
CA PHE A 261 11.65 4.44 2.39
C PHE A 261 11.68 4.91 0.94
N ASN A 262 12.81 4.76 0.26
CA ASN A 262 12.94 5.03 -1.17
C ASN A 262 12.72 3.72 -1.97
N PRO A 263 11.64 3.57 -2.75
CA PRO A 263 11.36 2.39 -3.56
C PRO A 263 12.45 2.10 -4.60
N ASN A 264 13.22 3.10 -5.04
CA ASN A 264 14.36 2.84 -5.94
C ASN A 264 15.55 2.14 -5.26
N GLN A 265 15.53 2.07 -3.92
CA GLN A 265 16.61 1.55 -3.08
C GLN A 265 16.05 0.62 -1.99
N TYR A 266 14.92 -0.06 -2.24
CA TYR A 266 14.27 -0.92 -1.24
C TYR A 266 15.21 -1.98 -0.66
N SER A 267 16.16 -2.49 -1.45
CA SER A 267 17.14 -3.49 -1.01
C SER A 267 18.11 -3.01 0.07
N LYS A 268 18.18 -1.70 0.33
CA LYS A 268 19.00 -1.12 1.42
C LYS A 268 18.25 -1.02 2.75
N VAL A 269 16.96 -1.34 2.79
CA VAL A 269 16.16 -1.26 4.01
C VAL A 269 16.37 -2.53 4.83
N GLU A 270 17.00 -2.39 6.00
CA GLU A 270 17.29 -3.53 6.89
C GLU A 270 16.06 -3.97 7.70
N ASN A 271 15.26 -3.02 8.20
CA ASN A 271 14.04 -3.32 8.94
C ASN A 271 12.84 -3.47 7.99
N TRP A 272 12.38 -4.70 7.81
CA TRP A 272 11.29 -5.03 6.88
C TRP A 272 9.93 -4.48 7.33
N GLU A 273 9.77 -4.15 8.62
CA GLU A 273 8.54 -3.53 9.13
C GLU A 273 8.27 -2.15 8.51
N ILE A 274 9.30 -1.48 7.97
CA ILE A 274 9.17 -0.20 7.25
C ILE A 274 8.35 -0.36 5.96
N PHE A 275 8.36 -1.55 5.36
CA PHE A 275 7.53 -1.89 4.22
C PHE A 275 6.07 -2.17 4.60
N GLN A 276 5.68 -2.12 5.87
CA GLN A 276 4.27 -2.22 6.20
C GLN A 276 3.60 -0.86 6.06
N ASN A 277 2.49 -0.82 5.32
CA ASN A 277 1.63 0.35 5.30
C ASN A 277 0.78 0.39 6.58
N SER A 278 1.27 1.12 7.59
CA SER A 278 0.65 1.20 8.92
C SER A 278 -0.84 1.60 8.90
N ALA A 279 -1.32 2.28 7.85
CA ALA A 279 -2.73 2.63 7.70
C ALA A 279 -3.64 1.41 7.49
N ILE A 280 -3.15 0.37 6.79
CA ILE A 280 -3.96 -0.78 6.35
C ILE A 280 -3.44 -2.14 6.88
N GLN A 281 -2.21 -2.21 7.38
CA GLN A 281 -1.53 -3.44 7.78
C GLN A 281 -1.22 -3.55 9.27
N LYS A 282 -1.35 -2.45 10.04
CA LYS A 282 -1.10 -2.46 11.49
C LYS A 282 -2.39 -2.26 12.27
N ILE A 283 -2.61 -3.17 13.23
CA ILE A 283 -3.76 -3.16 14.13
C ILE A 283 -3.40 -2.43 15.42
N PHE A 284 -4.33 -1.66 15.98
CA PHE A 284 -4.15 -0.96 17.25
C PHE A 284 -5.47 -0.82 18.03
N GLU A 285 -5.35 -0.51 19.32
CA GLU A 285 -6.47 -0.08 20.15
C GLU A 285 -6.70 1.44 19.98
N PRO A 286 -7.86 1.89 19.50
CA PRO A 286 -8.10 3.30 19.19
C PRO A 286 -8.20 4.20 20.42
N GLY A 287 -8.50 3.65 21.59
CA GLY A 287 -8.79 4.45 22.78
C GLY A 287 -9.91 5.47 22.55
N SER A 288 -9.76 6.66 23.12
CA SER A 288 -10.87 7.62 23.22
C SER A 288 -11.40 8.18 21.89
N VAL A 289 -10.69 8.03 20.77
CA VAL A 289 -11.24 8.37 19.44
C VAL A 289 -12.37 7.43 19.02
N PHE A 290 -12.56 6.32 19.72
CA PHE A 290 -13.66 5.38 19.47
C PHE A 290 -14.99 5.76 20.13
N LYS A 291 -14.97 6.56 21.21
CA LYS A 291 -16.18 6.98 21.95
C LYS A 291 -17.29 7.60 21.08
N PRO A 292 -16.99 8.40 20.02
CA PRO A 292 -18.03 8.91 19.14
C PRO A 292 -18.85 7.79 18.46
N ILE A 293 -18.25 6.64 18.14
CA ILE A 293 -18.95 5.48 17.57
C ILE A 293 -19.93 4.88 18.58
N VAL A 294 -19.53 4.80 19.85
CA VAL A 294 -20.38 4.34 20.96
C VAL A 294 -21.56 5.30 21.18
N MET A 295 -21.28 6.61 21.19
CA MET A 295 -22.31 7.64 21.32
C MET A 295 -23.28 7.61 20.14
N ALA A 296 -22.78 7.36 18.92
CA ALA A 296 -23.62 7.25 17.73
C ALA A 296 -24.69 6.15 17.90
N ALA A 297 -24.33 4.99 18.46
CA ALA A 297 -25.29 3.91 18.75
C ALA A 297 -26.38 4.36 19.74
N GLY A 298 -25.99 4.95 20.88
CA GLY A 298 -26.95 5.38 21.90
C GLY A 298 -27.86 6.53 21.47
N LEU A 299 -27.33 7.49 20.71
CA LEU A 299 -28.12 8.56 20.13
C LEU A 299 -29.09 8.05 19.06
N ASN A 300 -28.65 7.14 18.19
CA ASN A 300 -29.49 6.63 17.11
C ASN A 300 -30.67 5.81 17.62
N GLU A 301 -30.42 5.02 18.66
CA GLU A 301 -31.44 4.18 19.32
C GLU A 301 -32.27 4.98 20.34
N LYS A 302 -32.04 6.30 20.45
CA LYS A 302 -32.71 7.22 21.39
C LYS A 302 -32.59 6.81 22.86
N LYS A 303 -31.60 5.98 23.17
CA LYS A 303 -31.27 5.55 24.54
C LYS A 303 -30.43 6.59 25.27
N LEU A 304 -29.77 7.46 24.51
CA LEU A 304 -29.06 8.62 25.00
C LEU A 304 -29.52 9.86 24.24
N THR A 305 -29.38 11.01 24.89
CA THR A 305 -29.41 12.34 24.28
C THR A 305 -28.11 13.05 24.63
N PRO A 306 -27.73 14.13 23.90
CA PRO A 306 -26.55 14.91 24.28
C PRO A 306 -26.62 15.49 25.70
N GLN A 307 -27.83 15.62 26.26
CA GLN A 307 -28.14 16.14 27.60
C GLN A 307 -28.35 15.04 28.65
N THR A 308 -28.40 13.77 28.27
CA THR A 308 -28.49 12.66 29.24
C THR A 308 -27.32 12.77 30.21
N THR A 309 -27.63 12.78 31.50
CA THR A 309 -26.63 12.92 32.56
C THR A 309 -26.29 11.60 33.21
N TYR A 310 -25.09 11.51 33.77
CA TYR A 310 -24.66 10.46 34.68
C TYR A 310 -23.77 11.06 35.77
N GLU A 311 -23.62 10.34 36.88
CA GLU A 311 -22.72 10.71 37.96
C GLU A 311 -21.36 10.05 37.77
N ASP A 312 -20.33 10.84 37.49
CA ASP A 312 -18.95 10.36 37.44
C ASP A 312 -18.31 10.32 38.83
N LYS A 313 -18.01 9.12 39.31
CA LYS A 313 -17.30 8.86 40.57
C LYS A 313 -15.79 8.68 40.39
N GLY A 314 -15.28 8.86 39.18
CA GLY A 314 -13.88 8.61 38.82
C GLY A 314 -13.53 7.16 38.53
N PHE A 315 -14.39 6.22 38.91
CA PHE A 315 -14.24 4.80 38.64
C PHE A 315 -15.60 4.09 38.45
N VAL A 316 -15.56 2.92 37.83
CA VAL A 316 -16.69 1.98 37.74
C VAL A 316 -16.19 0.55 37.94
N LYS A 317 -16.95 -0.26 38.67
CA LYS A 317 -16.66 -1.69 38.87
C LYS A 317 -17.48 -2.51 37.88
N VAL A 318 -16.80 -3.36 37.11
CA VAL A 318 -17.43 -4.24 36.11
C VAL A 318 -16.87 -5.65 36.34
N GLY A 319 -17.74 -6.57 36.78
CA GLY A 319 -17.31 -7.86 37.31
C GLY A 319 -16.25 -7.72 38.42
N GLY A 320 -15.11 -8.38 38.26
CA GLY A 320 -13.97 -8.31 39.19
C GLY A 320 -13.00 -7.15 38.95
N TYR A 321 -13.23 -6.29 37.97
CA TYR A 321 -12.29 -5.25 37.55
C TYR A 321 -12.78 -3.85 37.92
N THR A 322 -11.83 -2.94 38.15
CA THR A 322 -12.12 -1.51 38.35
C THR A 322 -11.53 -0.72 37.20
N ILE A 323 -12.39 0.05 36.52
CA ILE A 323 -12.04 0.94 35.42
C ILE A 323 -11.97 2.35 35.98
N TYR A 324 -10.89 3.07 35.66
CA TYR A 324 -10.65 4.44 36.11
C TYR A 324 -10.74 5.43 34.95
N ASN A 325 -11.09 6.67 35.28
CA ASN A 325 -10.81 7.79 34.40
C ASN A 325 -9.30 8.05 34.34
N TYR A 326 -8.86 8.67 33.25
CA TYR A 326 -7.49 9.17 33.14
C TYR A 326 -7.14 10.02 34.36
N ASP A 327 -5.96 9.77 34.95
CA ASP A 327 -5.44 10.51 36.10
C ASP A 327 -6.36 10.46 37.33
N ASN A 328 -7.20 9.41 37.44
CA ASN A 328 -8.18 9.17 38.52
C ASN A 328 -9.12 10.35 38.79
N ARG A 329 -9.42 11.15 37.75
CA ARG A 329 -10.25 12.34 37.87
C ARG A 329 -11.71 12.02 38.16
N VAL A 330 -12.33 12.86 38.98
CA VAL A 330 -13.76 12.83 39.32
C VAL A 330 -14.42 14.09 38.79
N TRP A 331 -15.47 13.94 37.99
CA TRP A 331 -16.15 15.05 37.33
C TRP A 331 -17.54 15.36 37.91
N GLY A 332 -18.11 14.46 38.72
CA GLY A 332 -19.47 14.60 39.25
C GLY A 332 -20.53 14.42 38.16
N GLN A 333 -21.68 15.09 38.30
CA GLN A 333 -22.73 15.01 37.30
C GLN A 333 -22.30 15.65 35.97
N ARG A 334 -22.39 14.88 34.88
CA ARG A 334 -22.00 15.32 33.53
C ARG A 334 -22.98 14.84 32.47
N THR A 335 -23.14 15.63 31.42
CA THR A 335 -23.88 15.28 30.20
C THR A 335 -23.06 14.38 29.28
N MET A 336 -23.71 13.66 28.36
CA MET A 336 -23.00 12.88 27.32
C MET A 336 -22.13 13.75 26.40
N THR A 337 -22.48 15.04 26.23
CA THR A 337 -21.61 15.99 25.52
C THR A 337 -20.30 16.20 26.29
N GLU A 338 -20.38 16.43 27.60
CA GLU A 338 -19.20 16.58 28.46
C GLU A 338 -18.39 15.27 28.56
N VAL A 339 -19.03 14.10 28.44
CA VAL A 339 -18.32 12.81 28.37
C VAL A 339 -17.34 12.78 27.19
N LEU A 340 -17.77 13.25 26.02
CA LEU A 340 -16.88 13.35 24.86
C LEU A 340 -15.84 14.47 25.05
N GLU A 341 -16.27 15.65 25.52
CA GLU A 341 -15.41 16.83 25.75
C GLU A 341 -14.24 16.52 26.68
N ARG A 342 -14.54 15.93 27.84
CA ARG A 342 -13.57 15.59 28.90
C ARG A 342 -13.01 14.18 28.75
N SER A 343 -13.46 13.45 27.72
CA SER A 343 -13.01 12.10 27.42
C SER A 343 -13.17 11.13 28.61
N ILE A 344 -14.31 11.16 29.29
CA ILE A 344 -14.53 10.41 30.54
C ILE A 344 -14.75 8.92 30.23
N ASN A 345 -14.04 8.01 30.90
CA ASN A 345 -14.09 6.57 30.62
C ASN A 345 -15.34 5.92 31.22
N THR A 346 -15.62 6.23 32.48
CA THR A 346 -16.83 5.78 33.19
C THR A 346 -18.11 6.20 32.46
N GLY A 347 -18.13 7.40 31.87
CA GLY A 347 -19.24 7.88 31.05
C GLY A 347 -19.42 7.11 29.73
N ALA A 348 -18.34 6.62 29.13
CA ALA A 348 -18.43 5.75 27.96
C ALA A 348 -18.97 4.37 28.33
N VAL A 349 -18.55 3.82 29.48
CA VAL A 349 -19.11 2.58 30.04
C VAL A 349 -20.60 2.76 30.35
N PHE A 350 -20.98 3.90 30.93
CA PHE A 350 -22.38 4.23 31.15
C PHE A 350 -23.15 4.28 29.82
N ALA A 351 -22.64 4.97 28.81
CA ALA A 351 -23.27 5.07 27.50
C ALA A 351 -23.48 3.68 26.87
N GLU A 352 -22.47 2.83 26.89
CA GLU A 352 -22.56 1.43 26.43
C GLU A 352 -23.59 0.64 27.24
N SER A 353 -23.61 0.77 28.57
CA SER A 353 -24.58 0.07 29.42
C SER A 353 -26.04 0.45 29.11
N GLN A 354 -26.29 1.71 28.72
CA GLN A 354 -27.61 2.14 28.27
C GLN A 354 -27.97 1.50 26.94
N VAL A 355 -27.02 1.48 25.98
CA VAL A 355 -27.19 0.82 24.67
C VAL A 355 -27.47 -0.67 24.83
N GLY A 356 -26.75 -1.34 25.74
CA GLY A 356 -26.78 -2.78 25.96
C GLY A 356 -25.87 -3.54 24.99
N HIS A 357 -25.19 -4.56 25.52
CA HIS A 357 -24.13 -5.32 24.86
C HIS A 357 -24.49 -5.86 23.47
N GLU A 358 -25.66 -6.49 23.34
CA GLU A 358 -26.10 -7.09 22.07
C GLU A 358 -26.29 -6.02 20.98
N LEU A 359 -26.92 -4.90 21.34
CA LEU A 359 -27.16 -3.81 20.41
C LEU A 359 -25.86 -3.09 20.06
N PHE A 360 -24.98 -2.90 21.05
CA PHE A 360 -23.67 -2.34 20.82
C PHE A 360 -22.85 -3.19 19.84
N LEU A 361 -22.80 -4.52 20.02
CA LEU A 361 -22.15 -5.44 19.07
C LEU A 361 -22.73 -5.32 17.65
N LYS A 362 -24.06 -5.29 17.50
CA LYS A 362 -24.73 -5.08 16.21
C LYS A 362 -24.33 -3.75 15.55
N TYR A 363 -24.14 -2.69 16.34
CA TYR A 363 -23.64 -1.42 15.81
C TYR A 363 -22.21 -1.54 15.31
N LEU A 364 -21.32 -2.21 16.02
CA LEU A 364 -19.94 -2.41 15.56
C LEU A 364 -19.89 -3.21 14.25
N GLU A 365 -20.79 -4.18 14.09
CA GLU A 365 -20.98 -4.90 12.82
C GLU A 365 -21.50 -3.98 11.70
N LYS A 366 -22.48 -3.12 12.00
CA LYS A 366 -23.00 -2.11 11.06
C LYS A 366 -21.93 -1.09 10.64
N PHE A 367 -21.06 -0.67 11.56
CA PHE A 367 -19.89 0.16 11.26
C PHE A 367 -18.77 -0.59 10.52
N ALA A 368 -18.96 -1.89 10.24
CA ALA A 368 -18.02 -2.76 9.55
C ALA A 368 -16.63 -2.87 10.23
N ILE A 369 -16.59 -2.78 11.56
CA ILE A 369 -15.34 -2.84 12.35
C ILE A 369 -14.64 -4.20 12.23
N PHE A 370 -15.39 -5.29 12.01
CA PHE A 370 -14.86 -6.66 11.94
C PHE A 370 -14.67 -7.17 10.50
N LYS A 371 -14.56 -6.26 9.53
CA LYS A 371 -14.43 -6.60 8.11
C LYS A 371 -13.38 -5.68 7.45
N PRO A 372 -12.73 -6.13 6.36
CA PRO A 372 -11.90 -5.26 5.55
C PRO A 372 -12.72 -4.06 5.04
N THR A 373 -12.05 -2.93 4.86
CA THR A 373 -12.64 -1.73 4.25
C THR A 373 -12.86 -1.92 2.76
N GLY A 374 -12.07 -2.80 2.13
CA GLY A 374 -12.06 -3.06 0.70
C GLY A 374 -11.28 -1.99 -0.07
N ILE A 375 -10.43 -1.21 0.61
CA ILE A 375 -9.52 -0.29 -0.04
C ILE A 375 -8.69 -1.05 -1.08
N ASP A 376 -8.49 -0.43 -2.22
CA ASP A 376 -7.77 -0.93 -3.39
C ASP A 376 -6.24 -0.87 -3.21
N LEU A 377 -5.77 -1.44 -2.11
CA LEU A 377 -4.36 -1.61 -1.77
C LEU A 377 -4.07 -3.05 -1.35
N GLU A 378 -2.94 -3.58 -1.83
CA GLU A 378 -2.54 -4.95 -1.57
C GLU A 378 -2.18 -5.16 -0.08
N GLY A 379 -2.59 -6.30 0.47
CA GLY A 379 -2.27 -6.69 1.84
C GLY A 379 -3.09 -5.97 2.92
N GLU A 380 -4.31 -5.52 2.64
CA GLU A 380 -5.23 -5.03 3.69
C GLU A 380 -5.49 -6.10 4.76
N VAL A 381 -5.30 -5.74 6.03
CA VAL A 381 -5.65 -6.61 7.17
C VAL A 381 -6.81 -6.01 7.98
N PHE A 382 -7.42 -6.84 8.82
CA PHE A 382 -8.46 -6.42 9.75
C PHE A 382 -8.45 -7.28 11.02
N SER A 383 -9.00 -6.77 12.12
CA SER A 383 -9.21 -7.56 13.34
C SER A 383 -10.64 -8.10 13.41
N GLU A 384 -10.77 -9.42 13.51
CA GLU A 384 -12.05 -10.07 13.82
C GLU A 384 -12.54 -9.80 15.25
N ASN A 385 -11.66 -9.29 16.13
CA ASN A 385 -11.95 -9.02 17.54
C ASN A 385 -12.50 -10.24 18.30
N LYS A 386 -11.82 -11.39 18.15
CA LYS A 386 -12.27 -12.68 18.72
C LYS A 386 -12.43 -12.64 20.24
N GLU A 387 -11.53 -11.95 20.95
CA GLU A 387 -11.61 -11.82 22.41
C GLU A 387 -12.83 -11.01 22.84
N PHE A 388 -13.03 -9.83 22.24
CA PHE A 388 -14.20 -9.00 22.49
C PHE A 388 -15.52 -9.76 22.25
N LYS A 389 -15.58 -10.56 21.18
CA LYS A 389 -16.76 -11.38 20.83
C LYS A 389 -17.05 -12.54 21.77
N LYS A 390 -16.18 -12.86 22.74
CA LYS A 390 -16.53 -13.78 23.84
C LYS A 390 -17.64 -13.21 24.72
N GLY A 391 -17.80 -11.88 24.74
CA GLY A 391 -18.97 -11.22 25.29
C GLY A 391 -18.99 -11.12 26.82
N TYR A 392 -17.82 -11.11 27.47
CA TYR A 392 -17.78 -10.79 28.90
C TYR A 392 -18.10 -9.31 29.11
N GLU A 393 -18.80 -8.98 30.21
CA GLU A 393 -19.18 -7.59 30.54
C GLU A 393 -17.97 -6.63 30.50
N ILE A 394 -16.81 -7.09 30.98
CA ILE A 394 -15.58 -6.29 30.97
C ILE A 394 -15.11 -5.96 29.55
N ASN A 395 -15.31 -6.84 28.56
CA ASN A 395 -14.92 -6.55 27.18
C ASN A 395 -15.75 -5.43 26.58
N PHE A 396 -17.05 -5.41 26.84
CA PHE A 396 -17.94 -4.33 26.41
C PHE A 396 -17.58 -3.01 27.11
N ALA A 397 -17.32 -3.08 28.41
CA ALA A 397 -16.91 -1.92 29.18
C ALA A 397 -15.61 -1.30 28.63
N THR A 398 -14.56 -2.09 28.39
CA THR A 398 -13.29 -1.56 27.86
C THR A 398 -13.44 -1.08 26.42
N ALA A 399 -14.18 -1.82 25.59
CA ALA A 399 -14.39 -1.45 24.20
C ALA A 399 -15.12 -0.11 24.08
N SER A 400 -15.98 0.25 25.04
CA SER A 400 -16.71 1.52 25.03
C SER A 400 -15.79 2.76 25.03
N PHE A 401 -14.56 2.64 25.54
CA PHE A 401 -13.55 3.69 25.47
C PHE A 401 -12.33 3.30 24.62
N GLY A 402 -12.50 2.29 23.76
CA GLY A 402 -11.54 1.92 22.71
C GLY A 402 -10.37 1.06 23.18
N GLN A 403 -10.50 0.33 24.29
CA GLN A 403 -9.53 -0.66 24.78
C GLN A 403 -10.13 -2.08 24.76
N GLY A 404 -9.35 -3.11 24.50
CA GLY A 404 -9.86 -4.46 24.24
C GLY A 404 -10.67 -4.58 22.95
N ILE A 405 -10.61 -3.56 22.10
CA ILE A 405 -11.12 -3.55 20.73
C ILE A 405 -10.01 -3.04 19.82
N GLU A 406 -9.81 -3.73 18.72
CA GLU A 406 -8.67 -3.58 17.83
C GLU A 406 -9.13 -3.33 16.40
N MET A 407 -8.42 -2.48 15.67
CA MET A 407 -8.70 -2.21 14.25
C MET A 407 -7.49 -1.58 13.56
N THR A 408 -7.51 -1.50 12.23
CA THR A 408 -6.55 -0.70 11.47
C THR A 408 -6.94 0.79 11.46
N PRO A 409 -5.99 1.72 11.26
CA PRO A 409 -6.31 3.13 11.09
C PRO A 409 -7.34 3.41 9.98
N ILE A 410 -7.28 2.68 8.85
CA ILE A 410 -8.26 2.85 7.77
C ILE A 410 -9.67 2.41 8.17
N GLN A 411 -9.81 1.39 9.02
CA GLN A 411 -11.12 0.98 9.55
C GLN A 411 -11.72 2.07 10.45
N LEU A 412 -10.92 2.66 11.34
CA LEU A 412 -11.37 3.77 12.18
C LEU A 412 -11.73 4.99 11.33
N PHE A 413 -10.88 5.33 10.34
CA PHE A 413 -11.14 6.40 9.38
C PHE A 413 -12.48 6.17 8.67
N ARG A 414 -12.71 4.97 8.13
CA ARG A 414 -13.97 4.62 7.48
C ARG A 414 -15.16 4.72 8.43
N ALA A 415 -15.04 4.30 9.69
CA ALA A 415 -16.14 4.38 10.66
C ALA A 415 -16.58 5.84 10.89
N PHE A 416 -15.64 6.79 10.91
CA PHE A 416 -15.95 8.22 11.01
C PHE A 416 -16.67 8.78 9.78
N SER A 417 -16.54 8.15 8.60
CA SER A 417 -17.28 8.56 7.40
C SER A 417 -18.79 8.49 7.60
N ALA A 418 -19.31 7.58 8.44
CA ALA A 418 -20.73 7.57 8.75
C ALA A 418 -21.17 8.81 9.56
N ILE A 419 -20.27 9.46 10.29
CA ILE A 419 -20.58 10.71 11.00
C ILE A 419 -20.57 11.88 10.00
N THR A 420 -19.57 11.95 9.13
CA THR A 420 -19.39 13.07 8.19
C THR A 420 -20.31 12.99 6.98
N ASN A 421 -20.64 11.78 6.51
CA ASN A 421 -21.49 11.50 5.36
C ASN A 421 -22.94 11.17 5.76
N LYS A 422 -23.48 11.96 6.70
CA LYS A 422 -24.91 11.94 7.08
C LYS A 422 -25.44 10.53 7.41
N GLY A 423 -24.61 9.68 8.02
CA GLY A 423 -24.99 8.34 8.47
C GLY A 423 -24.64 7.18 7.55
N ARG A 424 -23.90 7.41 6.47
CA ARG A 424 -23.54 6.36 5.48
C ARG A 424 -22.04 6.11 5.48
N LEU A 425 -21.64 4.84 5.39
CA LEU A 425 -20.23 4.50 5.21
C LEU A 425 -19.82 4.69 3.75
N VAL A 426 -18.63 5.25 3.55
CA VAL A 426 -17.96 5.21 2.24
C VAL A 426 -17.10 3.95 2.14
N LYS A 427 -16.78 3.54 0.91
CA LYS A 427 -15.67 2.63 0.63
C LYS A 427 -14.44 3.49 0.27
N PRO A 428 -13.38 3.51 1.09
CA PRO A 428 -12.13 4.15 0.73
C PRO A 428 -11.58 3.59 -0.59
N TYR A 429 -11.05 4.45 -1.46
CA TYR A 429 -10.38 4.03 -2.69
C TYR A 429 -9.24 4.99 -3.09
N MET A 430 -8.31 4.47 -3.90
CA MET A 430 -7.02 5.05 -4.24
C MET A 430 -6.90 5.38 -5.73
N VAL A 431 -7.62 4.70 -6.63
CA VAL A 431 -7.56 5.00 -8.08
C VAL A 431 -8.79 5.79 -8.51
N LYS A 432 -8.56 7.02 -8.99
CA LYS A 432 -9.60 7.89 -9.55
C LYS A 432 -9.90 7.53 -11.00
N LYS A 433 -8.86 7.35 -11.82
CA LYS A 433 -9.00 7.09 -13.26
C LYS A 433 -8.04 6.00 -13.72
N VAL A 434 -8.50 5.18 -14.65
CA VAL A 434 -7.70 4.22 -15.41
C VAL A 434 -7.64 4.71 -16.85
N LEU A 435 -6.44 4.88 -17.39
CA LEU A 435 -6.20 5.34 -18.76
C LEU A 435 -5.70 4.16 -19.59
N THR A 436 -6.44 3.75 -20.63
CA THR A 436 -6.08 2.61 -21.48
C THR A 436 -6.15 3.04 -22.94
N ASN A 437 -5.02 3.08 -23.64
CA ASN A 437 -4.97 3.44 -25.07
C ASN A 437 -5.68 4.77 -25.42
N GLY A 438 -5.65 5.75 -24.50
CA GLY A 438 -6.32 7.04 -24.66
C GLY A 438 -7.79 7.07 -24.23
N GLU A 439 -8.39 5.94 -23.84
CA GLU A 439 -9.69 5.90 -23.19
C GLU A 439 -9.54 6.08 -21.68
N GLU A 440 -10.39 6.92 -21.10
CA GLU A 440 -10.42 7.19 -19.67
C GLU A 440 -11.65 6.53 -19.03
N LYS A 441 -11.41 5.77 -17.96
CA LYS A 441 -12.48 5.22 -17.11
C LYS A 441 -12.34 5.74 -15.69
N GLU A 442 -13.32 6.54 -15.25
CA GLU A 442 -13.37 7.09 -13.90
C GLU A 442 -14.04 6.11 -12.92
N THR A 443 -13.42 5.96 -11.75
CA THR A 443 -13.97 5.18 -10.63
C THR A 443 -15.15 5.92 -10.02
N GLN A 444 -16.28 5.23 -9.88
CA GLN A 444 -17.47 5.78 -9.25
C GLN A 444 -17.45 5.54 -7.73
N PRO A 445 -17.75 6.56 -6.90
CA PRO A 445 -17.83 6.41 -5.45
C PRO A 445 -18.78 5.30 -5.02
N VAL A 446 -18.31 4.40 -4.16
CA VAL A 446 -19.14 3.34 -3.57
C VAL A 446 -19.58 3.77 -2.19
N ILE A 447 -20.80 4.29 -2.10
CA ILE A 447 -21.47 4.58 -0.83
C ILE A 447 -22.20 3.31 -0.40
N ALA A 448 -21.92 2.84 0.83
CA ALA A 448 -22.61 1.67 1.37
C ALA A 448 -24.13 1.93 1.36
N GLY A 449 -24.89 1.00 0.76
CA GLY A 449 -26.33 1.18 0.56
C GLY A 449 -27.15 1.25 1.86
N SER A 450 -26.61 0.83 3.00
CA SER A 450 -27.27 0.87 4.30
C SER A 450 -26.93 2.14 5.09
N GLN A 451 -27.97 2.88 5.47
CA GLN A 451 -27.89 3.95 6.46
C GLN A 451 -27.55 3.36 7.85
N ILE A 452 -26.37 3.64 8.39
CA ILE A 452 -25.88 3.08 9.66
C ILE A 452 -26.48 3.81 10.86
N ILE A 453 -26.47 5.14 10.80
CA ILE A 453 -27.13 6.05 11.75
C ILE A 453 -27.98 7.05 10.99
N SER A 454 -28.97 7.66 11.63
CA SER A 454 -29.78 8.70 11.01
C SER A 454 -28.94 9.96 10.75
N SER A 455 -29.33 10.76 9.75
CA SER A 455 -28.71 12.07 9.51
C SER A 455 -28.86 13.01 10.71
N GLN A 456 -29.95 12.89 11.47
CA GLN A 456 -30.17 13.62 12.71
C GLN A 456 -29.13 13.25 13.77
N THR A 457 -28.88 11.94 13.96
CA THR A 457 -27.85 11.46 14.89
C THR A 457 -26.46 11.93 14.48
N ALA A 458 -26.13 11.85 13.18
CA ALA A 458 -24.87 12.36 12.66
C ALA A 458 -24.70 13.86 12.97
N SER A 459 -25.74 14.68 12.73
CA SER A 459 -25.73 16.11 13.05
C SER A 459 -25.58 16.42 14.54
N GLN A 460 -26.29 15.68 15.42
CA GLN A 460 -26.13 15.80 16.87
C GLN A 460 -24.70 15.48 17.31
N LEU A 461 -24.12 14.41 16.76
CA LEU A 461 -22.77 13.99 17.09
C LEU A 461 -21.72 14.97 16.58
N ILE A 462 -21.89 15.52 15.37
CA ILE A 462 -21.05 16.62 14.85
C ILE A 462 -21.03 17.79 15.84
N LYS A 463 -22.20 18.24 16.32
CA LYS A 463 -22.28 19.32 17.30
C LYS A 463 -21.55 19.00 18.61
N MET A 464 -21.66 17.76 19.09
CA MET A 464 -20.92 17.31 20.27
C MET A 464 -19.41 17.33 20.02
N LEU A 465 -18.95 16.91 18.84
CA LEU A 465 -17.53 16.92 18.45
C LEU A 465 -16.97 18.33 18.20
N VAL A 466 -17.79 19.28 17.75
CA VAL A 466 -17.42 20.70 17.75
C VAL A 466 -17.15 21.16 19.19
N ASN A 467 -18.01 20.80 20.15
CA ASN A 467 -17.77 21.14 21.56
C ASN A 467 -16.47 20.53 22.12
N VAL A 468 -16.06 19.35 21.66
CA VAL A 468 -14.76 18.74 22.05
C VAL A 468 -13.60 19.66 21.68
N VAL A 469 -13.64 20.26 20.49
CA VAL A 469 -12.60 21.19 20.02
C VAL A 469 -12.78 22.57 20.69
N GLU A 470 -14.01 23.04 20.81
CA GLU A 470 -14.30 24.38 21.34
C GLU A 470 -13.99 24.51 22.83
N GLN A 471 -14.36 23.51 23.62
CA GLN A 471 -14.35 23.56 25.08
C GLN A 471 -13.42 22.53 25.73
N GLY A 472 -13.08 21.45 25.03
CA GLY A 472 -12.31 20.33 25.56
C GLY A 472 -10.79 20.45 25.42
N TYR A 473 -10.13 19.30 25.32
CA TYR A 473 -8.66 19.16 25.23
C TYR A 473 -8.09 19.35 23.81
N ALA A 474 -8.93 19.62 22.82
CA ALA A 474 -8.51 19.76 21.42
C ALA A 474 -8.51 21.22 20.93
N LYS A 475 -8.38 22.20 21.84
CA LYS A 475 -8.49 23.64 21.52
C LYS A 475 -7.46 24.13 20.51
N SER A 476 -6.28 23.52 20.47
CA SER A 476 -5.25 23.81 19.47
C SER A 476 -5.65 23.40 18.05
N ALA A 477 -6.70 22.57 17.88
CA ALA A 477 -7.24 22.23 16.55
C ALA A 477 -8.00 23.38 15.88
N LYS A 478 -8.40 24.42 16.64
CA LYS A 478 -9.25 25.51 16.12
C LYS A 478 -8.57 26.26 14.98
N ILE A 479 -9.35 26.62 13.97
CA ILE A 479 -8.91 27.46 12.87
C ILE A 479 -9.88 28.64 12.81
N PRO A 480 -9.41 29.90 12.95
CA PRO A 480 -10.28 31.07 12.88
C PRO A 480 -11.15 31.07 11.62
N GLY A 481 -12.45 31.31 11.80
CA GLY A 481 -13.46 31.30 10.73
C GLY A 481 -14.07 29.94 10.43
N TYR A 482 -13.64 28.85 11.08
CA TYR A 482 -14.14 27.49 10.81
C TYR A 482 -14.54 26.78 12.09
N TYR A 483 -15.67 26.07 12.04
CA TYR A 483 -15.97 25.07 13.05
C TYR A 483 -15.22 23.78 12.72
N ILE A 484 -14.42 23.31 13.68
CA ILE A 484 -13.69 22.07 13.58
C ILE A 484 -14.35 21.05 14.51
N ALA A 485 -14.62 19.86 14.00
CA ALA A 485 -15.11 18.75 14.81
C ALA A 485 -14.04 17.67 14.88
N GLY A 486 -13.82 17.10 16.07
CA GLY A 486 -12.88 16.00 16.21
C GLY A 486 -12.78 15.43 17.61
N LYS A 487 -11.93 14.41 17.76
CA LYS A 487 -11.71 13.71 19.02
C LYS A 487 -10.24 13.34 19.15
N THR A 488 -9.69 13.58 20.34
CA THR A 488 -8.38 13.09 20.78
C THR A 488 -8.45 11.69 21.37
N GLY A 489 -7.36 10.94 21.24
CA GLY A 489 -7.16 9.64 21.87
C GLY A 489 -5.73 9.53 22.39
N THR A 490 -5.60 9.05 23.64
CA THR A 490 -4.34 8.57 24.19
C THR A 490 -4.64 7.18 24.73
N ALA A 491 -4.02 6.15 24.17
CA ALA A 491 -4.18 4.77 24.60
C ALA A 491 -2.82 4.19 24.97
N GLN A 492 -2.72 3.52 26.11
CA GLN A 492 -1.53 2.74 26.42
C GLN A 492 -1.44 1.53 25.48
N ILE A 493 -0.22 1.10 25.17
CA ILE A 493 0.02 -0.09 24.33
C ILE A 493 0.03 -1.32 25.23
N ALA A 494 -0.79 -2.32 24.92
CA ALA A 494 -0.79 -3.60 25.61
C ALA A 494 0.58 -4.29 25.53
N TRP A 495 1.00 -4.98 26.59
CA TRP A 495 2.28 -5.72 26.55
C TRP A 495 2.30 -6.77 25.45
N SER A 496 1.17 -7.42 25.17
CA SER A 496 1.01 -8.39 24.07
C SER A 496 1.29 -7.76 22.70
N ALA A 497 0.86 -6.52 22.47
CA ALA A 497 1.11 -5.80 21.23
C ALA A 497 2.59 -5.43 21.04
N LEU A 498 3.38 -5.46 22.12
CA LEU A 498 4.84 -5.30 22.10
C LEU A 498 5.58 -6.65 22.08
N GLY A 499 4.89 -7.75 21.76
CA GLY A 499 5.46 -9.09 21.71
C GLY A 499 5.77 -9.70 23.08
N MET A 500 5.32 -9.09 24.18
CA MET A 500 5.53 -9.60 25.54
C MET A 500 4.29 -10.33 26.03
N ASN A 501 4.46 -11.61 26.39
CA ASN A 501 3.39 -12.43 26.99
C ASN A 501 3.17 -12.04 28.47
N LYS A 502 2.62 -10.85 28.68
CA LYS A 502 2.34 -10.25 29.99
C LYS A 502 0.96 -9.58 29.92
N SER A 503 0.16 -9.73 30.95
CA SER A 503 -1.15 -9.07 31.02
C SER A 503 -1.02 -7.58 31.29
N GLY A 504 -1.96 -6.79 30.76
CA GLY A 504 -2.06 -5.36 31.00
C GLY A 504 -1.31 -4.50 29.99
N TYR A 505 -1.03 -3.26 30.39
CA TYR A 505 -0.55 -2.19 29.53
C TYR A 505 0.86 -1.73 29.91
N SER A 506 1.62 -1.28 28.91
CA SER A 506 2.91 -0.62 29.05
C SER A 506 2.76 0.88 29.27
N ASP A 507 3.87 1.57 29.53
CA ASP A 507 3.92 3.03 29.61
C ASP A 507 3.98 3.70 28.22
N LYS A 508 4.20 2.93 27.15
CA LYS A 508 4.14 3.45 25.78
C LYS A 508 2.70 3.80 25.43
N THR A 509 2.53 4.90 24.69
CA THR A 509 1.19 5.37 24.28
C THR A 509 1.07 5.54 22.77
N ILE A 510 -0.12 5.25 22.24
CA ILE A 510 -0.56 5.73 20.94
C ILE A 510 -1.35 7.01 21.18
N GLN A 511 -0.98 8.08 20.47
CA GLN A 511 -1.63 9.37 20.56
C GLN A 511 -2.22 9.72 19.21
N SER A 512 -3.52 9.97 19.17
CA SER A 512 -4.27 10.15 17.93
C SER A 512 -5.25 11.30 17.98
N PHE A 513 -5.57 11.83 16.82
CA PHE A 513 -6.67 12.76 16.61
C PHE A 513 -7.42 12.39 15.33
N VAL A 514 -8.74 12.31 15.40
CA VAL A 514 -9.60 12.19 14.22
C VAL A 514 -10.48 13.42 14.16
N GLY A 515 -10.42 14.16 13.06
CA GLY A 515 -11.21 15.37 12.89
C GLY A 515 -11.58 15.63 11.44
N PHE A 516 -12.47 16.58 11.23
CA PHE A 516 -12.94 16.98 9.91
C PHE A 516 -13.37 18.45 9.91
N ALA A 517 -13.31 19.06 8.74
CA ALA A 517 -13.66 20.47 8.55
C ALA A 517 -14.18 20.75 7.12
N PRO A 518 -14.95 21.84 6.95
CA PRO A 518 -15.72 22.54 8.00
C PRO A 518 -16.75 21.61 8.66
N ALA A 519 -17.05 21.76 9.95
CA ALA A 519 -17.78 20.74 10.71
C ALA A 519 -19.21 20.49 10.20
N TYR A 520 -19.92 21.54 9.76
CA TYR A 520 -21.32 21.44 9.33
C TYR A 520 -21.49 21.19 7.83
N ASN A 521 -20.42 21.33 7.06
CA ASN A 521 -20.35 20.89 5.66
C ASN A 521 -18.97 20.24 5.39
N PRO A 522 -18.72 19.03 5.94
CA PRO A 522 -17.40 18.41 5.89
C PRO A 522 -16.91 18.25 4.46
N ARG A 523 -15.68 18.70 4.20
CA ARG A 523 -15.00 18.54 2.90
C ARG A 523 -13.89 17.50 2.99
N PHE A 524 -13.19 17.48 4.10
CA PHE A 524 -12.14 16.50 4.35
C PHE A 524 -12.20 15.99 5.79
N GLN A 525 -11.68 14.79 5.97
CA GLN A 525 -11.45 14.15 7.25
C GLN A 525 -9.96 13.80 7.34
N ILE A 526 -9.39 13.96 8.54
CA ILE A 526 -8.00 13.64 8.84
C ILE A 526 -7.96 12.72 10.06
N LEU A 527 -7.22 11.62 9.96
CA LEU A 527 -6.75 10.84 11.08
C LEU A 527 -5.24 11.07 11.22
N VAL A 528 -4.80 11.48 12.40
CA VAL A 528 -3.39 11.52 12.81
C VAL A 528 -3.20 10.49 13.91
N LYS A 529 -2.19 9.62 13.79
CA LYS A 529 -1.82 8.62 14.79
C LYS A 529 -0.30 8.60 14.94
N LEU A 530 0.19 8.77 16.17
CA LEU A 530 1.60 8.74 16.52
C LEU A 530 1.85 7.64 17.54
N ASN A 531 2.88 6.83 17.32
CA ASN A 531 3.32 5.80 18.25
C ASN A 531 4.43 6.36 19.15
N ASN A 532 4.19 6.26 20.45
CA ASN A 532 5.09 6.62 21.53
C ASN A 532 5.77 8.02 21.43
N PRO A 533 5.04 9.10 21.08
CA PRO A 533 5.62 10.44 21.11
C PRO A 533 6.06 10.80 22.54
N LYS A 534 7.17 11.54 22.68
CA LYS A 534 7.71 12.06 23.95
C LYS A 534 6.93 13.27 24.46
N THR A 535 5.60 13.12 24.53
CA THR A 535 4.67 14.13 25.04
C THR A 535 3.62 13.46 25.92
N LYS A 536 2.95 14.22 26.79
CA LYS A 536 2.01 13.66 27.77
C LYS A 536 0.76 13.07 27.14
N THR A 537 0.19 13.74 26.14
CA THR A 537 -1.12 13.41 25.56
C THR A 537 -1.22 13.93 24.13
N ALA A 538 -2.18 13.39 23.37
CA ALA A 538 -2.45 13.79 21.98
C ALA A 538 -2.70 15.30 21.78
N GLU A 539 -3.16 16.01 22.82
CA GLU A 539 -3.31 17.47 22.83
C GLU A 539 -2.02 18.20 22.45
N TYR A 540 -0.86 17.65 22.81
CA TYR A 540 0.45 18.24 22.58
C TYR A 540 1.20 17.62 21.39
N SER A 541 0.61 16.65 20.68
CA SER A 541 1.26 15.93 19.59
C SER A 541 0.39 15.84 18.33
N ALA A 542 -0.63 14.97 18.33
CA ALA A 542 -1.49 14.73 17.17
C ALA A 542 -2.39 15.93 16.81
N VAL A 543 -2.80 16.73 17.81
CA VAL A 543 -3.70 17.87 17.58
C VAL A 543 -3.03 19.02 16.82
N PRO A 544 -1.82 19.49 17.18
CA PRO A 544 -1.09 20.47 16.36
C PRO A 544 -0.88 20.03 14.91
N ILE A 545 -0.50 18.76 14.69
CA ILE A 545 -0.34 18.22 13.33
C ILE A 545 -1.65 18.28 12.55
N PHE A 546 -2.77 17.92 13.19
CA PHE A 546 -4.08 18.07 12.57
C PHE A 546 -4.36 19.54 12.21
N HIS A 547 -4.09 20.48 13.12
CA HIS A 547 -4.33 21.91 12.88
C HIS A 547 -3.58 22.39 11.64
N ASP A 548 -2.28 22.12 11.58
CA ASP A 548 -1.43 22.58 10.49
C ASP A 548 -1.86 22.00 9.15
N LEU A 549 -2.19 20.70 9.11
CA LEU A 549 -2.66 20.04 7.90
C LEU A 549 -4.07 20.51 7.48
N ALA A 550 -5.00 20.63 8.43
CA ALA A 550 -6.36 21.10 8.15
C ALA A 550 -6.35 22.54 7.63
N LYS A 551 -5.54 23.41 8.25
CA LYS A 551 -5.35 24.79 7.80
C LYS A 551 -4.75 24.82 6.40
N TYR A 552 -3.71 24.02 6.15
CA TYR A 552 -3.12 23.91 4.82
C TYR A 552 -4.16 23.51 3.77
N ILE A 553 -4.98 22.49 4.04
CA ILE A 553 -6.02 22.03 3.09
C ILE A 553 -7.08 23.11 2.87
N ILE A 554 -7.53 23.78 3.93
CA ILE A 554 -8.50 24.89 3.84
C ILE A 554 -7.98 26.00 2.92
N ASP A 555 -6.75 26.45 3.16
CA ASP A 555 -6.12 27.52 2.37
C ASP A 555 -5.88 27.06 0.92
N TYR A 556 -5.39 25.83 0.75
CA TYR A 556 -5.08 25.24 -0.55
C TYR A 556 -6.32 25.09 -1.43
N TRP A 557 -7.43 24.58 -0.87
CA TRP A 557 -8.69 24.42 -1.56
C TRP A 557 -9.56 25.68 -1.58
N GLN A 558 -9.14 26.75 -0.88
CA GLN A 558 -9.89 27.99 -0.76
C GLN A 558 -11.32 27.73 -0.24
N ILE A 559 -11.43 26.91 0.80
CA ILE A 559 -12.73 26.60 1.41
C ILE A 559 -13.27 27.89 2.05
N PRO A 560 -14.53 28.27 1.83
CA PRO A 560 -15.10 29.45 2.48
C PRO A 560 -15.27 29.22 3.99
N PRO A 561 -15.07 30.27 4.83
CA PRO A 561 -15.27 30.17 6.27
C PRO A 561 -16.73 29.93 6.65
N ASP A 562 -16.96 29.28 7.78
CA ASP A 562 -18.28 29.11 8.39
C ASP A 562 -18.80 30.40 9.03
N TYR A 563 -17.89 31.27 9.49
CA TYR A 563 -18.20 32.55 10.16
C TYR A 563 -17.07 33.58 9.97
N GLU A 564 -17.40 34.86 10.14
CA GLU A 564 -16.45 35.99 10.08
C GLU A 564 -15.70 36.22 11.40
#